data_AF-A0A935NY15-F1
#
_entry.id   AF-A0A935NY15-F1
#
_cell.length_a   1.000
_cell.length_b   1.000
_cell.length_c   1.000
_cell.angle_alpha   90.00
_cell.angle_beta   90.00
_cell.angle_gamma   90.00
#
_symmetry.space_group_name_H-M   'P 1'
#
loop_
_entity.id
_entity.type
_entity.pdbx_description
1 polymer ?
#
loop_
_entity_poly.entity_id
_entity_poly.type
_entity_poly.pdbx_seq_one_letter_code
_entity_poly.pdbx_strand_id
1 'polypeptide(L)'
;MSADERAEVAEAGAARSLARAVSRVAWVARTELHTLLRSPVIYVIGALFLIVQGTSFSALIAAMSDPARPAPLGAVLEAQLGGTVLGWALLLMVLALLGMRVIAEPMRSGEWESLLSCGVSERAAVLGKYVASTLLLALLWLPTTSYLLVISRYQSGGGGWDGPSLVSGYLGVLALGAALLSLAFAASAVTSSSLVAAALGYLAGLVLLLAGEVATIAPELTQDSPRLAAISAALSLRLHAAALARGEVTAGALALWLSVTAVGLSAAVTLTTRGRRRKAEVSTRALATGLLALGGALALALAARGALAWDVSARRRNTLADATLAVLAEATAPVEIVIVEPTLGALRPLFSHAEPVLARMRRRQPLLSVSSLDPAALPGGLAAVAQQAGVAAQDLAGSGAIIVRVGARQRVIDFFEISELAESEAGPAVLRWSVERAVAGRLAELLRPAPVTVCHSEGHGELPLAVAAGEASASASASASAPPQLDLAALRARAHDDGVRFLPLPDGAVPSACHVVLVAAPGRPLPPAQALELAQFVERGGGLVVGLASRALDPAGQPLATGLEPPARRRGPWRAAGGGDGSRRGARGRGAARAARLRGA
;
A
#
# COMPACT_ATOMS: atom_id res chain seq x y z
N MET A 1 -58.22 -4.05 20.65
CA MET A 1 -56.81 -3.68 20.41
C MET A 1 -55.88 -4.63 21.13
N SER A 2 -55.58 -5.72 20.43
CA SER A 2 -54.48 -6.64 20.78
C SER A 2 -53.13 -5.92 20.72
N ALA A 3 -52.09 -6.53 21.29
CA ALA A 3 -50.72 -5.99 21.22
C ALA A 3 -50.24 -5.86 19.76
N ASP A 4 -50.68 -6.76 18.88
CA ASP A 4 -50.42 -6.73 17.43
C ASP A 4 -51.08 -5.53 16.74
N GLU A 5 -52.36 -5.27 17.00
CA GLU A 5 -53.06 -4.08 16.46
C GLU A 5 -52.40 -2.77 16.91
N ARG A 6 -51.83 -2.73 18.12
CA ARG A 6 -51.09 -1.55 18.61
C ARG A 6 -49.76 -1.37 17.89
N ALA A 7 -49.04 -2.45 17.62
CA ALA A 7 -47.79 -2.42 16.88
C ALA A 7 -48.01 -1.98 15.42
N GLU A 8 -49.03 -2.55 14.76
CA GLU A 8 -49.37 -2.23 13.37
C GLU A 8 -49.86 -0.79 13.21
N VAL A 9 -50.69 -0.29 14.13
CA VAL A 9 -51.13 1.13 14.14
C VAL A 9 -49.95 2.08 14.45
N ALA A 10 -49.02 1.70 15.32
CA ALA A 10 -47.83 2.48 15.62
C ALA A 10 -46.86 2.54 14.42
N GLU A 11 -46.66 1.42 13.73
CA GLU A 11 -45.80 1.31 12.55
C GLU A 11 -46.40 2.08 11.35
N ALA A 12 -47.71 1.93 11.10
CA ALA A 12 -48.44 2.72 10.11
C ALA A 12 -48.49 4.23 10.45
N GLY A 13 -48.50 4.58 11.74
CA GLY A 13 -48.39 5.95 12.22
C GLY A 13 -47.00 6.54 11.98
N ALA A 14 -45.94 5.76 12.28
CA ALA A 14 -44.55 6.14 12.06
C ALA A 14 -44.27 6.34 10.57
N ALA A 15 -44.70 5.42 9.70
CA ALA A 15 -44.55 5.53 8.25
C ALA A 15 -45.24 6.79 7.69
N ARG A 16 -46.48 7.09 8.12
CA ARG A 16 -47.20 8.32 7.72
C ARG A 16 -46.55 9.60 8.26
N SER A 17 -45.90 9.54 9.41
CA SER A 17 -45.14 10.69 9.96
C SER A 17 -43.86 10.94 9.17
N LEU A 18 -43.14 9.88 8.81
CA LEU A 18 -41.93 9.91 8.00
C LEU A 18 -42.24 10.43 6.59
N ALA A 19 -43.30 9.91 5.94
CA ALA A 19 -43.73 10.35 4.62
C ALA A 19 -44.06 11.86 4.59
N ARG A 20 -44.75 12.37 5.63
CA ARG A 20 -45.03 13.81 5.77
C ARG A 20 -43.77 14.64 6.03
N ALA A 21 -42.80 14.11 6.77
CA ALA A 21 -41.52 14.79 6.97
C ALA A 21 -40.70 14.87 5.68
N VAL A 22 -40.63 13.76 4.93
CA VAL A 22 -39.95 13.67 3.64
C VAL A 22 -40.60 14.60 2.62
N SER A 23 -41.93 14.65 2.55
CA SER A 23 -42.62 15.55 1.61
C SER A 23 -42.37 17.03 1.93
N ARG A 24 -42.32 17.40 3.22
CA ARG A 24 -41.95 18.77 3.64
C ARG A 24 -40.50 19.10 3.27
N VAL A 25 -39.55 18.20 3.51
CA VAL A 25 -38.14 18.39 3.11
C VAL A 25 -38.02 18.57 1.59
N ALA A 26 -38.69 17.71 0.82
CA ALA A 26 -38.67 17.79 -0.65
C ALA A 26 -39.32 19.09 -1.17
N TRP A 27 -40.42 19.53 -0.55
CA TRP A 27 -41.07 20.79 -0.89
C TRP A 27 -40.16 21.99 -0.63
N VAL A 28 -39.50 22.05 0.54
CA VAL A 28 -38.51 23.09 0.87
C VAL A 28 -37.35 23.02 -0.12
N ALA A 29 -36.79 21.84 -0.38
CA ALA A 29 -35.66 21.67 -1.29
C ALA A 29 -35.98 22.14 -2.72
N ARG A 30 -37.16 21.78 -3.25
CA ARG A 30 -37.60 22.21 -4.58
C ARG A 30 -37.76 23.73 -4.66
N THR A 31 -38.39 24.32 -3.64
CA THR A 31 -38.62 25.76 -3.58
C THR A 31 -37.31 26.52 -3.48
N GLU A 32 -36.41 26.09 -2.59
CA GLU A 32 -35.11 26.70 -2.40
C GLU A 32 -34.23 26.58 -3.65
N LEU A 33 -34.19 25.40 -4.28
CA LEU A 33 -33.44 25.18 -5.52
C LEU A 33 -33.94 26.13 -6.63
N HIS A 34 -35.26 26.31 -6.74
CA HIS A 34 -35.83 27.25 -7.69
C HIS A 34 -35.38 28.70 -7.41
N THR A 35 -35.35 29.11 -6.14
CA THR A 35 -34.89 30.44 -5.72
C THR A 35 -33.40 30.62 -6.02
N LEU A 36 -32.57 29.62 -5.70
CA LEU A 36 -31.13 29.64 -5.96
C LEU A 36 -30.81 29.74 -7.46
N LEU A 37 -31.52 29.01 -8.31
CA LEU A 37 -31.33 29.05 -9.77
C LEU A 37 -31.79 30.36 -10.42
N ARG A 38 -32.62 31.17 -9.76
CA ARG A 38 -32.98 32.52 -10.24
C ARG A 38 -32.02 33.61 -9.73
N SER A 39 -31.14 33.28 -8.79
CA SER A 39 -30.22 34.25 -8.20
C SER A 39 -29.03 34.52 -9.13
N PRO A 40 -28.81 35.78 -9.58
CA PRO A 40 -27.69 36.12 -10.46
C PRO A 40 -26.33 35.85 -9.80
N VAL A 41 -26.26 35.94 -8.47
CA VAL A 41 -25.04 35.70 -7.68
C VAL A 41 -24.52 34.27 -7.87
N ILE A 42 -25.41 33.29 -7.99
CA ILE A 42 -25.01 31.88 -8.18
C ILE A 42 -24.34 31.68 -9.54
N TYR A 43 -24.79 32.38 -10.58
CA TYR A 43 -24.16 32.31 -11.91
C TYR A 43 -22.77 32.95 -11.91
N VAL A 44 -22.57 34.05 -11.18
CA VAL A 44 -21.25 34.67 -11.00
C VAL A 44 -20.29 33.72 -10.27
N ILE A 45 -20.74 33.10 -9.18
CA ILE A 45 -19.95 32.11 -8.43
C ILE A 45 -19.64 30.90 -9.32
N GLY A 46 -20.62 30.41 -10.06
CA GLY A 46 -20.44 29.29 -11.00
C GLY A 46 -19.44 29.61 -12.11
N ALA A 47 -19.50 30.81 -12.69
CA ALA A 47 -18.53 31.25 -13.70
C ALA A 47 -17.11 31.32 -13.14
N LEU A 48 -16.92 31.92 -11.96
CA LEU A 48 -15.62 31.99 -11.30
C LEU A 48 -15.09 30.58 -10.96
N PHE A 49 -15.95 29.71 -10.45
CA PHE A 49 -15.61 28.30 -10.18
C PHE A 49 -15.13 27.60 -11.46
N LEU A 50 -15.84 27.74 -12.57
CA LEU A 50 -15.46 27.11 -13.85
C LEU A 50 -14.17 27.70 -14.44
N ILE A 51 -13.89 28.99 -14.25
CA ILE A 51 -12.61 29.60 -14.66
C ILE A 51 -11.46 28.99 -13.86
N VAL A 52 -11.61 28.88 -12.54
CA VAL A 52 -10.58 28.27 -11.68
C VAL A 52 -10.37 26.80 -12.04
N GLN A 53 -11.45 26.04 -12.24
CA GLN A 53 -11.34 24.63 -12.62
C GLN A 53 -10.78 24.44 -14.03
N GLY A 54 -11.16 25.29 -14.98
CA GLY A 54 -10.68 25.24 -16.37
C GLY A 54 -9.20 25.60 -16.48
N THR A 55 -8.74 26.61 -15.73
CA THR A 55 -7.32 26.98 -15.66
C THR A 55 -6.49 25.90 -14.98
N SER A 56 -6.97 25.32 -13.87
CA SER A 56 -6.34 24.17 -13.23
C SER A 56 -6.22 22.98 -14.19
N PHE A 57 -7.31 22.64 -14.88
CA PHE A 57 -7.34 21.55 -15.85
C PHE A 57 -6.38 21.79 -17.02
N SER A 58 -6.39 23.00 -17.59
CA SER A 58 -5.48 23.39 -18.68
C SER A 58 -4.02 23.29 -18.25
N ALA A 59 -3.69 23.77 -17.05
CA ALA A 59 -2.34 23.67 -16.49
C ALA A 59 -1.90 22.22 -16.28
N LEU A 60 -2.81 21.34 -15.81
CA LEU A 60 -2.52 19.91 -15.67
C LEU A 60 -2.28 19.23 -17.01
N ILE A 61 -3.12 19.51 -18.02
CA ILE A 61 -2.91 18.98 -19.37
C ILE A 61 -1.57 19.47 -19.92
N ALA A 62 -1.26 20.76 -19.81
CA ALA A 62 0.03 21.31 -20.25
C ALA A 62 1.21 20.64 -19.54
N ALA A 63 1.10 20.37 -18.24
CA ALA A 63 2.15 19.70 -17.47
C ALA A 63 2.29 18.20 -17.77
N MET A 64 1.22 17.54 -18.23
CA MET A 64 1.19 16.09 -18.47
C MET A 64 1.19 15.69 -19.96
N SER A 65 1.13 16.66 -20.88
CA SER A 65 1.12 16.44 -22.33
C SER A 65 2.52 16.31 -22.93
N ASP A 66 3.57 16.18 -22.11
CA ASP A 66 4.94 15.95 -22.57
C ASP A 66 5.04 14.59 -23.30
N PRO A 67 5.38 14.55 -24.60
CA PRO A 67 5.50 13.31 -25.38
C PRO A 67 6.49 12.30 -24.79
N ALA A 68 7.50 12.78 -24.04
CA ALA A 68 8.48 11.93 -23.38
C ALA A 68 7.93 11.25 -22.10
N ARG A 69 6.77 11.67 -21.58
CA ARG A 69 6.18 11.18 -20.33
C ARG A 69 4.66 11.03 -20.44
N PRO A 70 4.17 10.02 -21.17
CA PRO A 70 2.73 9.80 -21.29
C PRO A 70 2.13 9.49 -19.91
N ALA A 71 1.36 10.44 -19.37
CA ALA A 71 0.61 10.23 -18.15
C ALA A 71 -0.59 9.31 -18.43
N PRO A 72 -0.87 8.31 -17.58
CA PRO A 72 -2.09 7.53 -17.72
C PRO A 72 -3.30 8.46 -17.57
N LEU A 73 -4.36 8.19 -18.33
CA LEU A 73 -5.56 9.05 -18.40
C LEU A 73 -6.21 9.32 -17.03
N GLY A 74 -6.05 8.39 -16.08
CA GLY A 74 -6.48 8.54 -14.70
C GLY A 74 -5.67 9.53 -13.87
N ALA A 75 -4.40 9.79 -14.22
CA ALA A 75 -3.52 10.70 -13.48
C ALA A 75 -3.97 12.16 -13.57
N VAL A 76 -4.54 12.59 -14.70
CA VAL A 76 -5.08 13.96 -14.84
C VAL A 76 -6.28 14.15 -13.90
N LEU A 77 -7.19 13.17 -13.84
CA LEU A 77 -8.36 13.23 -12.96
C LEU A 77 -7.94 13.13 -11.49
N GLU A 78 -7.01 12.23 -11.18
CA GLU A 78 -6.43 12.10 -9.84
C GLU A 78 -5.74 13.38 -9.39
N ALA A 79 -4.97 14.03 -10.26
CA ALA A 79 -4.32 15.30 -9.95
C ALA A 79 -5.31 16.46 -9.86
N GLN A 80 -6.37 16.47 -10.67
CA GLN A 80 -7.41 17.51 -10.60
C GLN A 80 -8.24 17.41 -9.32
N LEU A 81 -8.62 16.19 -8.91
CA LEU A 81 -9.44 15.95 -7.73
C LEU A 81 -8.61 15.89 -6.43
N GLY A 82 -7.42 15.26 -6.47
CA GLY A 82 -6.45 15.28 -5.38
C GLY A 82 -5.81 16.67 -5.19
N GLY A 83 -5.65 17.42 -6.28
CA GLY A 83 -5.34 18.85 -6.33
C GLY A 83 -4.04 19.24 -5.65
N THR A 84 -3.90 20.55 -5.38
CA THR A 84 -2.98 21.11 -4.39
C THR A 84 -3.77 21.63 -3.19
N VAL A 85 -3.10 21.91 -2.06
CA VAL A 85 -3.74 22.55 -0.91
C VAL A 85 -4.38 23.88 -1.30
N LEU A 86 -3.74 24.64 -2.20
CA LEU A 86 -4.28 25.89 -2.73
C LEU A 86 -5.57 25.69 -3.53
N GLY A 87 -5.61 24.69 -4.42
CA GLY A 87 -6.84 24.38 -5.18
C GLY A 87 -8.01 24.01 -4.27
N TRP A 88 -7.73 23.22 -3.22
CA TRP A 88 -8.74 22.88 -2.21
C TRP A 88 -9.15 24.07 -1.34
N ALA A 89 -8.23 24.99 -1.00
CA ALA A 89 -8.57 26.23 -0.30
C ALA A 89 -9.51 27.12 -1.13
N LEU A 90 -9.29 27.22 -2.45
CA LEU A 90 -10.20 27.93 -3.34
C LEU A 90 -11.58 27.26 -3.43
N LEU A 91 -11.62 25.92 -3.48
CA LEU A 91 -12.89 25.18 -3.45
C LEU A 91 -13.65 25.41 -2.13
N LEU A 92 -12.94 25.46 -1.00
CA LEU A 92 -13.52 25.80 0.31
C LEU A 92 -14.13 27.20 0.31
N MET A 93 -13.53 28.16 -0.40
CA MET A 93 -14.11 29.50 -0.55
C MET A 93 -15.47 29.42 -1.26
N VAL A 94 -15.58 28.67 -2.35
CA VAL A 94 -16.84 28.47 -3.08
C VAL A 94 -17.90 27.82 -2.19
N LEU A 95 -17.53 26.79 -1.42
CA LEU A 95 -18.43 26.11 -0.49
C LEU A 95 -18.87 27.02 0.66
N ALA A 96 -17.97 27.84 1.20
CA ALA A 96 -18.28 28.82 2.22
C ALA A 96 -19.26 29.88 1.68
N LEU A 97 -19.03 30.38 0.46
CA LEU A 97 -19.93 31.34 -0.21
C LEU A 97 -21.33 30.74 -0.46
N LEU A 98 -21.40 29.47 -0.86
CA LEU A 98 -22.66 28.75 -1.04
C LEU A 98 -23.42 28.57 0.29
N GLY A 99 -22.72 28.22 1.37
CA GLY A 99 -23.34 27.93 2.67
C GLY A 99 -23.67 29.15 3.53
N MET A 100 -22.94 30.27 3.38
CA MET A 100 -23.01 31.41 4.31
C MET A 100 -24.39 32.07 4.39
N ARG A 101 -25.13 32.17 3.28
CA ARG A 101 -26.40 32.91 3.20
C ARG A 101 -27.63 32.06 3.53
N VAL A 102 -27.48 30.73 3.53
CA VAL A 102 -28.63 29.81 3.52
C VAL A 102 -29.48 29.91 4.78
N ILE A 103 -28.85 30.17 5.93
CA ILE A 103 -29.53 30.30 7.22
C ILE A 103 -29.41 31.72 7.78
N ALA A 104 -28.24 32.34 7.67
CA ALA A 104 -27.97 33.68 8.19
C ALA A 104 -28.88 34.76 7.57
N GLU A 105 -29.14 34.69 6.26
CA GLU A 105 -29.94 35.71 5.56
C GLU A 105 -31.42 35.64 5.96
N PRO A 106 -32.10 34.47 5.94
CA PRO A 106 -33.47 34.37 6.43
C PRO A 106 -33.63 34.69 7.92
N MET A 107 -32.59 34.46 8.73
CA MET A 107 -32.59 34.85 10.15
C MET A 107 -32.50 36.37 10.32
N ARG A 108 -31.76 37.06 9.44
CA ARG A 108 -31.64 38.53 9.47
C ARG A 108 -32.91 39.21 8.97
N SER A 109 -33.55 38.67 7.94
CA SER A 109 -34.75 39.26 7.33
C SER A 109 -36.07 38.89 8.03
N GLY A 110 -36.04 38.01 9.03
CA GLY A 110 -37.24 37.52 9.73
C GLY A 110 -38.07 36.50 8.92
N GLU A 111 -37.59 36.11 7.74
CA GLU A 111 -38.22 35.07 6.91
C GLU A 111 -38.16 33.70 7.58
N TRP A 112 -37.19 33.48 8.46
CA TRP A 112 -37.08 32.23 9.19
C TRP A 112 -38.29 31.98 10.10
N GLU A 113 -38.81 33.00 10.80
CA GLU A 113 -40.03 32.87 11.60
C GLU A 113 -41.26 32.57 10.73
N SER A 114 -41.35 33.19 9.55
CA SER A 114 -42.42 32.94 8.58
C SER A 114 -42.40 31.49 8.08
N LEU A 115 -41.22 30.93 7.78
CA LEU A 115 -41.12 29.55 7.31
C LEU A 115 -41.53 28.53 8.39
N LEU A 116 -41.22 28.80 9.66
CA LEU A 116 -41.64 27.95 10.77
C LEU A 116 -43.14 28.06 11.07
N SER A 117 -43.74 29.24 10.90
CA SER A 117 -45.19 29.43 11.11
C SER A 117 -46.04 28.72 10.07
N CYS A 118 -45.50 28.46 8.86
CA CYS A 118 -46.11 27.59 7.85
C CYS A 118 -46.12 26.09 8.22
N GLY A 119 -45.73 25.71 9.44
CA GLY A 119 -45.76 24.33 9.92
C GLY A 119 -44.57 23.47 9.47
N VAL A 120 -43.50 24.08 8.97
CA VAL A 120 -42.24 23.39 8.65
C VAL A 120 -41.40 23.30 9.92
N SER A 121 -40.97 22.09 10.29
CA SER A 121 -40.07 21.91 11.45
C SER A 121 -38.67 22.44 11.17
N GLU A 122 -37.90 22.80 12.21
CA GLU A 122 -36.52 23.32 12.04
C GLU A 122 -35.63 22.30 11.31
N ARG A 123 -35.81 21.00 11.58
CA ARG A 123 -35.10 19.91 10.89
C ARG A 123 -35.43 19.87 9.40
N ALA A 124 -36.71 19.98 9.05
CA ALA A 124 -37.15 19.94 7.66
C ALA A 124 -36.66 21.17 6.88
N ALA A 125 -36.63 22.35 7.52
CA ALA A 125 -36.09 23.57 6.94
C ALA A 125 -34.60 23.44 6.61
N VAL A 126 -33.78 23.01 7.59
CA VAL A 126 -32.33 22.83 7.42
C VAL A 126 -32.02 21.74 6.38
N LEU A 127 -32.66 20.57 6.47
CA LEU A 127 -32.43 19.46 5.54
C LEU A 127 -32.88 19.81 4.11
N GLY A 128 -34.03 20.46 3.95
CA GLY A 128 -34.52 20.87 2.63
C GLY A 128 -33.56 21.86 1.96
N LYS A 129 -33.12 22.88 2.70
CA LYS A 129 -32.11 23.83 2.23
C LYS A 129 -30.77 23.15 1.92
N TYR A 130 -30.33 22.21 2.75
CA TYR A 130 -29.10 21.43 2.50
C TYR A 130 -29.18 20.63 1.21
N VAL A 131 -30.28 19.90 0.99
CA VAL A 131 -30.48 19.12 -0.25
C VAL A 131 -30.47 20.05 -1.47
N ALA A 132 -31.13 21.21 -1.41
CA ALA A 132 -31.10 22.20 -2.49
C ALA A 132 -29.67 22.69 -2.78
N SER A 133 -28.90 23.04 -1.76
CA SER A 133 -27.51 23.49 -1.92
C SER A 133 -26.57 22.38 -2.41
N THR A 134 -26.77 21.13 -2.00
CA THR A 134 -26.01 19.97 -2.51
C THR A 134 -26.34 19.67 -3.97
N LEU A 135 -27.62 19.79 -4.37
CA LEU A 135 -28.01 19.67 -5.78
C LEU A 135 -27.41 20.80 -6.62
N LEU A 136 -27.38 22.02 -6.09
CA LEU A 136 -26.72 23.13 -6.75
C LEU A 136 -25.22 22.86 -6.90
N LEU A 137 -24.55 22.36 -5.85
CA LEU A 137 -23.15 21.94 -5.94
C LEU A 137 -22.93 20.89 -7.04
N ALA A 138 -23.82 19.89 -7.15
CA ALA A 138 -23.76 18.91 -8.23
C ALA A 138 -23.90 19.55 -9.61
N LEU A 139 -24.78 20.56 -9.74
CA LEU A 139 -24.94 21.31 -10.97
C LEU A 139 -23.71 22.17 -11.31
N LEU A 140 -22.99 22.70 -10.32
CA LEU A 140 -21.71 23.41 -10.54
C LEU A 140 -20.62 22.47 -11.08
N TRP A 141 -20.58 21.22 -10.60
CA TRP A 141 -19.59 20.23 -11.07
C TRP A 141 -19.95 19.63 -12.43
N LEU A 142 -21.22 19.61 -12.82
CA LEU A 142 -21.69 18.98 -14.05
C LEU A 142 -20.95 19.45 -15.31
N PRO A 143 -20.70 20.75 -15.57
CA PRO A 143 -19.96 21.19 -16.76
C PRO A 143 -18.52 20.66 -16.82
N THR A 144 -17.90 20.36 -15.67
CA THR A 144 -16.53 19.83 -15.65
C THR A 144 -16.44 18.40 -16.21
N THR A 145 -17.55 17.68 -16.32
CA THR A 145 -17.56 16.38 -17.03
C THR A 145 -17.24 16.54 -18.52
N SER A 146 -17.36 17.76 -19.07
CA SER A 146 -16.92 18.05 -20.44
C SER A 146 -15.39 17.91 -20.62
N TYR A 147 -14.59 18.08 -19.56
CA TYR A 147 -13.14 17.88 -19.60
C TYR A 147 -12.79 16.45 -20.01
N LEU A 148 -13.64 15.50 -19.61
CA LEU A 148 -13.53 14.10 -19.97
C LEU A 148 -13.75 13.93 -21.47
N LEU A 149 -14.78 14.59 -22.04
CA LEU A 149 -15.03 14.55 -23.48
C LEU A 149 -13.83 15.10 -24.26
N VAL A 150 -13.21 16.19 -23.78
CA VAL A 150 -11.99 16.73 -24.39
C VAL A 150 -10.87 15.69 -24.37
N ILE A 151 -10.58 15.11 -23.20
CA ILE A 151 -9.56 14.06 -23.09
C ILE A 151 -9.88 12.86 -24.00
N SER A 152 -11.15 12.44 -24.09
CA SER A 152 -11.59 11.31 -24.91
C SER A 152 -11.29 11.50 -26.39
N ARG A 153 -11.37 12.74 -26.87
CA ARG A 153 -11.27 13.09 -28.29
C ARG A 153 -9.82 13.27 -28.74
N TYR A 154 -8.96 13.78 -27.86
CA TYR A 154 -7.58 14.14 -28.20
C TYR A 154 -6.54 13.10 -27.72
N GLN A 155 -6.97 11.96 -27.19
CA GLN A 155 -6.06 10.88 -26.80
C GLN A 155 -5.48 10.15 -28.02
N SER A 156 -4.16 10.08 -28.12
CA SER A 156 -3.42 9.48 -29.24
C SER A 156 -3.15 7.97 -29.13
N GLY A 157 -3.62 7.30 -28.07
CA GLY A 157 -3.46 5.85 -27.90
C GLY A 157 -4.68 5.23 -27.23
N GLY A 158 -5.15 4.08 -27.73
CA GLY A 158 -6.38 3.38 -27.32
C GLY A 158 -6.43 2.84 -25.88
N GLY A 159 -5.86 3.55 -24.91
CA GLY A 159 -5.98 3.26 -23.49
C GLY A 159 -7.44 3.39 -23.05
N GLY A 160 -8.11 2.24 -22.95
CA GLY A 160 -9.53 2.16 -22.58
C GLY A 160 -9.87 2.92 -21.30
N TRP A 161 -11.04 3.56 -21.33
CA TRP A 161 -11.60 4.36 -20.27
C TRP A 161 -12.03 3.53 -19.05
N ASP A 162 -11.69 4.01 -17.86
CA ASP A 162 -12.19 3.45 -16.60
C ASP A 162 -13.38 4.28 -16.10
N GLY A 163 -14.53 4.07 -16.76
CA GLY A 163 -15.79 4.74 -16.42
C GLY A 163 -16.22 4.59 -14.95
N PRO A 164 -16.09 3.41 -14.33
CA PRO A 164 -16.36 3.24 -12.90
C PRO A 164 -15.50 4.12 -11.99
N SER A 165 -14.17 4.18 -12.22
CA SER A 165 -13.27 5.05 -11.43
C SER A 165 -13.59 6.54 -11.60
N LEU A 166 -14.07 6.92 -12.78
CA LEU A 166 -14.51 8.27 -13.06
C LEU A 166 -15.76 8.63 -12.24
N VAL A 167 -16.78 7.78 -12.29
CA VAL A 167 -18.03 7.97 -11.53
C VAL A 167 -17.73 8.02 -10.03
N SER A 168 -16.85 7.16 -9.52
CA SER A 168 -16.44 7.22 -8.11
C SER A 168 -15.70 8.51 -7.76
N GLY A 169 -14.84 9.03 -8.63
CA GLY A 169 -14.17 10.32 -8.41
C GLY A 169 -15.15 11.48 -8.28
N TYR A 170 -16.13 11.58 -9.19
CA TYR A 170 -17.17 12.60 -9.15
C TYR A 170 -18.11 12.45 -7.96
N LEU A 171 -18.57 11.24 -7.66
CA LEU A 171 -19.36 10.99 -6.45
C LEU A 171 -18.58 11.33 -5.18
N GLY A 172 -17.28 11.06 -5.17
CA GLY A 172 -16.37 11.40 -4.07
C GLY A 172 -16.28 12.89 -3.81
N VAL A 173 -16.01 13.69 -4.84
CA VAL A 173 -15.93 15.14 -4.68
C VAL A 173 -17.27 15.76 -4.30
N LEU A 174 -18.39 15.21 -4.79
CA LEU A 174 -19.73 15.63 -4.37
C LEU A 174 -20.02 15.28 -2.92
N ALA A 175 -19.69 14.06 -2.46
CA ALA A 175 -19.88 13.64 -1.07
C ALA A 175 -19.00 14.47 -0.11
N LEU A 176 -17.75 14.70 -0.48
CA LEU A 176 -16.82 15.54 0.26
C LEU A 176 -17.30 17.01 0.29
N GLY A 177 -17.70 17.57 -0.85
CA GLY A 177 -18.26 18.92 -0.91
C GLY A 177 -19.55 19.06 -0.11
N ALA A 178 -20.42 18.04 -0.11
CA ALA A 178 -21.62 17.98 0.71
C ALA A 178 -21.30 17.92 2.21
N ALA A 179 -20.24 17.23 2.61
CA ALA A 179 -19.76 17.21 4.00
C ALA A 179 -19.26 18.59 4.42
N LEU A 180 -18.40 19.23 3.62
CA LEU A 180 -17.90 20.59 3.89
C LEU A 180 -19.02 21.64 3.89
N LEU A 181 -20.02 21.48 3.03
CA LEU A 181 -21.19 22.34 2.99
C LEU A 181 -22.02 22.26 4.28
N SER A 182 -22.13 21.07 4.89
CA SER A 182 -22.81 20.92 6.18
C SER A 182 -22.13 21.72 7.30
N LEU A 183 -20.81 21.87 7.23
CA LEU A 183 -20.02 22.67 8.17
C LEU A 183 -20.27 24.17 7.96
N ALA A 184 -20.36 24.60 6.70
CA ALA A 184 -20.76 25.97 6.37
C ALA A 184 -22.20 26.30 6.83
N PHE A 185 -23.12 25.32 6.79
CA PHE A 185 -24.47 25.46 7.34
C PHE A 185 -24.45 25.64 8.87
N ALA A 186 -23.63 24.84 9.56
CA ALA A 186 -23.43 25.00 11.01
C ALA A 186 -22.91 26.42 11.33
N ALA A 187 -21.93 26.91 10.57
CA ALA A 187 -21.41 28.27 10.72
C ALA A 187 -22.47 29.35 10.43
N SER A 188 -23.30 29.17 9.40
CA SER A 188 -24.41 30.08 9.06
C SER A 188 -25.48 30.15 10.16
N ALA A 189 -25.67 29.09 10.94
CA ALA A 189 -26.59 29.09 12.07
C ALA A 189 -26.06 29.79 13.34
N VAL A 190 -24.76 30.13 13.40
CA VAL A 190 -24.15 30.81 14.56
C VAL A 190 -24.46 32.32 14.55
N THR A 191 -24.66 32.91 13.38
CA THR A 191 -24.72 34.37 13.21
C THR A 191 -25.75 34.78 12.16
N SER A 192 -26.36 35.95 12.34
CA SER A 192 -27.24 36.57 11.33
C SER A 192 -26.45 37.38 10.28
N SER A 193 -25.14 37.57 10.49
CA SER A 193 -24.27 38.24 9.51
C SER A 193 -23.71 37.23 8.51
N SER A 194 -24.13 37.36 7.25
CA SER A 194 -23.66 36.49 6.16
C SER A 194 -22.14 36.52 6.01
N LEU A 195 -21.50 37.68 6.21
CA LEU A 195 -20.04 37.81 6.13
C LEU A 195 -19.33 37.00 7.23
N VAL A 196 -19.81 37.11 8.47
CA VAL A 196 -19.25 36.36 9.60
C VAL A 196 -19.51 34.86 9.43
N ALA A 197 -20.68 34.47 8.91
CA ALA A 197 -21.01 33.09 8.59
C ALA A 197 -20.03 32.49 7.57
N ALA A 198 -19.67 33.23 6.52
CA ALA A 198 -18.68 32.78 5.54
C ALA A 198 -17.30 32.61 6.15
N ALA A 199 -16.85 33.59 6.94
CA ALA A 199 -15.54 33.52 7.59
C ALA A 199 -15.43 32.30 8.51
N LEU A 200 -16.47 32.04 9.32
CA LEU A 200 -16.52 30.86 10.20
C LEU A 200 -16.59 29.55 9.42
N GLY A 201 -17.40 29.48 8.36
CA GLY A 201 -17.51 28.28 7.52
C GLY A 201 -16.20 27.97 6.79
N TYR A 202 -15.55 28.99 6.23
CA TYR A 202 -14.24 28.87 5.59
C TYR A 202 -13.17 28.43 6.60
N LEU A 203 -13.10 29.07 7.77
CA LEU A 203 -12.15 28.72 8.82
C LEU A 203 -12.33 27.27 9.29
N ALA A 204 -13.57 26.84 9.51
CA ALA A 204 -13.85 25.47 9.94
C ALA A 204 -13.44 24.44 8.88
N GLY A 205 -13.73 24.72 7.60
CA GLY A 205 -13.28 23.88 6.48
C GLY A 205 -11.76 23.87 6.31
N LEU A 206 -11.11 25.03 6.49
CA LEU A 206 -9.67 25.18 6.40
C LEU A 206 -8.94 24.41 7.51
N VAL A 207 -9.44 24.46 8.76
CA VAL A 207 -8.89 23.68 9.87
C VAL A 207 -8.96 22.19 9.58
N LEU A 208 -10.08 21.70 9.04
CA LEU A 208 -10.22 20.29 8.66
C LEU A 208 -9.26 19.90 7.53
N LEU A 209 -9.10 20.76 6.52
CA LEU A 209 -8.14 20.56 5.44
C LEU A 209 -6.70 20.49 5.97
N LEU A 210 -6.29 21.47 6.78
CA LEU A 210 -4.92 21.54 7.33
C LEU A 210 -4.62 20.39 8.30
N ALA A 211 -5.60 19.94 9.09
CA ALA A 211 -5.44 18.77 9.96
C ALA A 211 -5.10 17.49 9.18
N GLY A 212 -5.60 17.40 7.94
CA GLY A 212 -5.28 16.32 7.02
C GLY A 212 -3.90 16.42 6.35
N GLU A 213 -3.35 17.63 6.25
CA GLU A 213 -2.11 17.92 5.54
C GLU A 213 -0.90 18.08 6.48
N VAL A 214 -1.05 17.77 7.77
CA VAL A 214 0.04 17.88 8.78
C VAL A 214 1.29 17.11 8.33
N ALA A 215 1.12 15.92 7.74
CA ALA A 215 2.25 15.12 7.23
C ALA A 215 3.00 15.80 6.08
N THR A 216 2.32 16.63 5.29
CA THR A 216 2.91 17.34 4.15
C THR A 216 3.52 18.67 4.57
N ILE A 217 2.91 19.37 5.53
CA ILE A 217 3.34 20.70 5.98
C ILE A 217 4.44 20.60 7.04
N ALA A 218 4.36 19.61 7.93
CA ALA A 218 5.28 19.43 9.05
C ALA A 218 5.69 17.95 9.18
N PRO A 219 6.49 17.42 8.23
CA PRO A 219 6.86 16.02 8.19
C PRO A 219 7.58 15.56 9.47
N GLU A 220 8.41 16.42 10.06
CA GLU A 220 9.15 16.18 11.31
C GLU A 220 8.22 15.72 12.46
N LEU A 221 7.07 16.38 12.63
CA LEU A 221 6.09 16.04 13.67
C LEU A 221 5.48 14.65 13.48
N THR A 222 5.32 14.22 12.21
CA THR A 222 4.73 12.93 11.86
C THR A 222 5.73 11.79 11.81
N GLN A 223 7.01 12.08 11.59
CA GLN A 223 8.10 11.09 11.62
C GLN A 223 8.29 10.56 13.04
N ASP A 224 8.27 11.43 14.04
CA ASP A 224 8.45 11.05 15.44
C ASP A 224 7.23 10.33 16.04
N SER A 225 6.05 10.49 15.43
CA SER A 225 4.81 9.99 15.99
C SER A 225 3.92 9.27 14.95
N PRO A 226 3.98 7.92 14.88
CA PRO A 226 3.19 7.16 13.89
C PRO A 226 1.68 7.30 14.10
N ARG A 227 1.24 7.63 15.32
CA ARG A 227 -0.17 7.92 15.63
C ARG A 227 -0.64 9.23 14.98
N LEU A 228 0.20 10.28 15.00
CA LEU A 228 -0.15 11.56 14.38
C LEU A 228 -0.20 11.42 12.86
N ALA A 229 0.74 10.68 12.27
CA ALA A 229 0.73 10.35 10.85
C ALA A 229 -0.54 9.59 10.44
N ALA A 230 -1.00 8.64 11.27
CA ALA A 230 -2.24 7.90 11.00
C ALA A 230 -3.49 8.81 11.11
N ILE A 231 -3.52 9.71 12.10
CA ILE A 231 -4.64 10.66 12.28
C ILE A 231 -4.69 11.67 11.13
N SER A 232 -3.54 12.24 10.73
CA SER A 232 -3.48 13.19 9.61
C SER A 232 -3.92 12.52 8.30
N ALA A 233 -3.42 11.30 8.02
CA ALA A 233 -3.87 10.54 6.86
C ALA A 233 -5.38 10.24 6.90
N ALA A 234 -5.93 9.90 8.06
CA ALA A 234 -7.37 9.65 8.24
C ALA A 234 -8.24 10.91 8.07
N LEU A 235 -7.69 12.10 8.32
CA LEU A 235 -8.38 13.39 8.13
C LEU A 235 -8.13 14.02 6.75
N SER A 236 -7.16 13.53 5.97
CA SER A 236 -6.79 14.14 4.69
C SER A 236 -7.89 14.02 3.63
N LEU A 237 -8.57 15.14 3.38
CA LEU A 237 -9.61 15.24 2.36
C LEU A 237 -9.05 14.95 0.96
N ARG A 238 -7.82 15.42 0.70
CA ARG A 238 -7.11 15.27 -0.57
C ARG A 238 -6.73 13.82 -0.86
N LEU A 239 -6.18 13.11 0.12
CA LEU A 239 -5.81 11.70 -0.04
C LEU A 239 -7.04 10.83 -0.35
N HIS A 240 -8.15 11.07 0.35
CA HIS A 240 -9.41 10.37 0.09
C HIS A 240 -10.00 10.72 -1.30
N ALA A 241 -9.93 11.98 -1.72
CA ALA A 241 -10.38 12.40 -3.05
C ALA A 241 -9.54 11.77 -4.17
N ALA A 242 -8.21 11.74 -4.02
CA ALA A 242 -7.30 11.09 -4.96
C ALA A 242 -7.55 9.57 -5.04
N ALA A 243 -7.78 8.91 -3.89
CA ALA A 243 -8.12 7.49 -3.86
C ALA A 243 -9.42 7.18 -4.62
N LEU A 244 -10.47 7.98 -4.44
CA LEU A 244 -11.72 7.80 -5.18
C LEU A 244 -11.59 8.09 -6.67
N ALA A 245 -10.76 9.07 -7.06
CA ALA A 245 -10.43 9.32 -8.46
C ALA A 245 -9.70 8.12 -9.12
N ARG A 246 -8.92 7.37 -8.34
CA ARG A 246 -8.32 6.10 -8.76
C ARG A 246 -9.29 4.91 -8.77
N GLY A 247 -10.50 5.07 -8.23
CA GLY A 247 -11.48 3.98 -8.09
C GLY A 247 -11.35 3.16 -6.81
N GLU A 248 -10.57 3.63 -5.82
CA GLU A 248 -10.43 3.00 -4.51
C GLU A 248 -11.34 3.72 -3.51
N VAL A 249 -12.46 3.09 -3.14
CA VAL A 249 -13.37 3.61 -2.10
C VAL A 249 -12.96 3.03 -0.76
N THR A 250 -12.44 3.86 0.13
CA THR A 250 -12.04 3.42 1.48
C THR A 250 -13.18 3.65 2.48
N ALA A 251 -13.31 2.75 3.46
CA ALA A 251 -14.25 2.96 4.56
C ALA A 251 -13.92 4.22 5.37
N GLY A 252 -12.64 4.61 5.45
CA GLY A 252 -12.18 5.85 6.08
C GLY A 252 -12.77 7.11 5.43
N ALA A 253 -12.79 7.17 4.10
CA ALA A 253 -13.39 8.28 3.35
C ALA A 253 -14.88 8.44 3.70
N LEU A 254 -15.63 7.34 3.62
CA LEU A 254 -17.07 7.33 3.88
C LEU A 254 -17.36 7.69 5.35
N ALA A 255 -16.60 7.12 6.29
CA ALA A 255 -16.74 7.41 7.71
C ALA A 255 -16.50 8.90 7.98
N LEU A 256 -15.45 9.50 7.41
CA LEU A 256 -15.15 10.92 7.57
C LEU A 256 -16.28 11.79 7.00
N TRP A 257 -16.69 11.58 5.75
CA TRP A 257 -17.69 12.43 5.09
C TRP A 257 -19.06 12.32 5.72
N LEU A 258 -19.51 11.10 6.06
CA LEU A 258 -20.79 10.89 6.73
C LEU A 258 -20.79 11.49 8.13
N SER A 259 -19.69 11.35 8.88
CA SER A 259 -19.56 11.92 10.22
C SER A 259 -19.60 13.44 10.19
N VAL A 260 -18.81 14.07 9.32
CA VAL A 260 -18.80 15.53 9.16
C VAL A 260 -20.19 16.02 8.73
N THR A 261 -20.84 15.34 7.78
CA THR A 261 -22.21 15.69 7.35
C THR A 261 -23.22 15.60 8.49
N ALA A 262 -23.24 14.49 9.23
CA ALA A 262 -24.18 14.27 10.32
C ALA A 262 -23.97 15.28 11.46
N VAL A 263 -22.71 15.52 11.84
CA VAL A 263 -22.36 16.48 12.90
C VAL A 263 -22.68 17.91 12.46
N GLY A 264 -22.32 18.31 11.24
CA GLY A 264 -22.59 19.64 10.70
C GLY A 264 -24.09 19.95 10.64
N LEU A 265 -24.90 19.02 10.12
CA LEU A 265 -26.36 19.19 10.08
C LEU A 265 -26.99 19.18 11.47
N SER A 266 -26.58 18.28 12.37
CA SER A 266 -27.07 18.25 13.74
C SER A 266 -26.70 19.53 14.50
N ALA A 267 -25.50 20.05 14.29
CA ALA A 267 -25.06 21.33 14.82
C ALA A 267 -25.91 22.47 14.27
N ALA A 268 -26.13 22.56 12.95
CA ALA A 268 -26.98 23.58 12.34
C ALA A 268 -28.41 23.59 12.91
N VAL A 269 -29.02 22.41 13.07
CA VAL A 269 -30.35 22.27 13.70
C VAL A 269 -30.33 22.71 15.17
N THR A 270 -29.30 22.32 15.92
CA THR A 270 -29.19 22.70 17.34
C THR A 270 -29.01 24.21 17.49
N LEU A 271 -28.15 24.81 16.68
CA LEU A 271 -27.83 26.23 16.67
C LEU A 271 -29.04 27.10 16.32
N THR A 272 -29.79 26.73 15.28
CA THR A 272 -31.02 27.45 14.88
C THR A 272 -32.14 27.42 15.94
N THR A 273 -32.04 26.50 16.91
CA THR A 273 -33.03 26.38 18.01
C THR A 273 -32.61 27.08 19.30
N ARG A 274 -31.37 27.60 19.37
CA ARG A 274 -30.90 28.39 20.51
C ARG A 274 -31.75 29.65 20.66
N GLY A 275 -32.19 29.94 21.88
CA GLY A 275 -33.07 31.08 22.18
C GLY A 275 -34.56 30.88 21.87
N ARG A 276 -34.94 29.81 21.15
CA ARG A 276 -36.34 29.55 20.73
C ARG A 276 -37.01 28.38 21.47
N ARG A 277 -36.21 27.47 22.05
CA ARG A 277 -36.68 26.29 22.80
C ARG A 277 -36.20 26.34 24.25
N ARG A 278 -36.81 25.53 25.12
CA ARG A 278 -36.39 25.39 26.53
C ARG A 278 -34.93 24.97 26.59
N LYS A 279 -34.17 25.50 27.56
CA LYS A 279 -32.74 25.17 27.74
C LYS A 279 -32.48 23.65 27.80
N ALA A 280 -33.38 22.88 28.40
CA ALA A 280 -33.30 21.42 28.45
C ALA A 280 -33.36 20.76 27.05
N GLU A 281 -34.23 21.23 26.15
CA GLU A 281 -34.32 20.71 24.78
C GLU A 281 -33.07 21.08 23.96
N VAL A 282 -32.54 22.29 24.15
CA VAL A 282 -31.30 22.70 23.47
C VAL A 282 -30.11 21.88 23.98
N SER A 283 -30.05 21.62 25.28
CA SER A 283 -29.00 20.80 25.89
C SER A 283 -29.05 19.35 25.41
N THR A 284 -30.23 18.73 25.35
CA THR A 284 -30.37 17.35 24.80
C THR A 284 -29.95 17.25 23.34
N ARG A 285 -30.27 18.25 22.50
CA ARG A 285 -29.83 18.30 21.10
C ARG A 285 -28.32 18.54 20.97
N ALA A 286 -27.74 19.37 21.84
CA ALA A 286 -26.30 19.58 21.89
C ALA A 286 -25.55 18.29 22.32
N LEU A 287 -26.07 17.57 23.31
CA LEU A 287 -25.55 16.27 23.72
C LEU A 287 -25.66 15.24 22.60
N ALA A 288 -26.80 15.19 21.89
CA ALA A 288 -26.95 14.32 20.72
C ALA A 288 -25.94 14.64 19.61
N THR A 289 -25.66 15.94 19.37
CA THR A 289 -24.62 16.37 18.42
C THR A 289 -23.22 15.94 18.90
N GLY A 290 -22.93 16.06 20.19
CA GLY A 290 -21.67 15.58 20.78
C GLY A 290 -21.49 14.07 20.68
N LEU A 291 -22.56 13.29 20.90
CA LEU A 291 -22.57 11.83 20.73
C LEU A 291 -22.36 11.43 19.27
N LEU A 292 -22.97 12.15 18.32
CA LEU A 292 -22.72 11.94 16.89
C LEU A 292 -21.26 12.23 16.52
N ALA A 293 -20.67 13.29 17.08
CA ALA A 293 -19.25 13.61 16.86
C ALA A 293 -18.33 12.53 17.44
N LEU A 294 -18.62 12.04 18.65
CA LEU A 294 -17.87 10.94 19.27
C LEU A 294 -18.01 9.65 18.46
N GLY A 295 -19.23 9.30 18.06
CA GLY A 295 -19.50 8.11 17.24
C GLY A 295 -18.83 8.18 15.88
N GLY A 296 -18.81 9.37 15.25
CA GLY A 296 -18.10 9.60 13.99
C GLY A 296 -16.59 9.51 14.13
N ALA A 297 -16.02 10.08 15.20
CA ALA A 297 -14.59 9.95 15.51
C ALA A 297 -14.20 8.49 15.77
N LEU A 298 -15.05 7.73 16.48
CA LEU A 298 -14.86 6.30 16.69
C LEU A 298 -14.95 5.52 15.38
N ALA A 299 -15.94 5.80 14.52
CA ALA A 299 -16.08 5.18 13.22
C ALA A 299 -14.86 5.44 12.34
N LEU A 300 -14.34 6.66 12.33
CA LEU A 300 -13.10 7.01 11.63
C LEU A 300 -11.89 6.28 12.21
N ALA A 301 -11.75 6.21 13.53
CA ALA A 301 -10.66 5.49 14.19
C ALA A 301 -10.70 3.98 13.90
N LEU A 302 -11.90 3.38 13.85
CA LEU A 302 -12.09 1.98 13.47
C LEU A 302 -11.82 1.77 11.98
N ALA A 303 -12.27 2.68 11.11
CA ALA A 303 -12.01 2.62 9.69
C ALA A 303 -10.53 2.85 9.35
N ALA A 304 -9.80 3.62 10.15
CA ALA A 304 -8.35 3.78 10.04
C ALA A 304 -7.59 2.51 10.44
N ARG A 305 -8.18 1.65 11.29
CA ARG A 305 -7.64 0.33 11.65
C ARG A 305 -8.04 -0.77 10.67
N GLY A 306 -9.25 -0.67 10.12
CA GLY A 306 -9.78 -1.63 9.15
C GLY A 306 -9.19 -1.39 7.77
N ALA A 307 -8.61 -2.43 7.16
CA ALA A 307 -8.15 -2.39 5.77
C ALA A 307 -9.30 -2.45 4.74
N LEU A 308 -10.49 -1.97 5.10
CA LEU A 308 -11.69 -2.09 4.27
C LEU A 308 -11.63 -1.04 3.15
N ALA A 309 -11.20 -1.48 1.98
CA ALA A 309 -11.20 -0.71 0.75
C ALA A 309 -11.88 -1.53 -0.35
N TRP A 310 -12.75 -0.88 -1.12
CA TRP A 310 -13.44 -1.45 -2.25
C TRP A 310 -12.85 -0.89 -3.53
N ASP A 311 -12.46 -1.79 -4.45
CA ASP A 311 -11.98 -1.42 -5.77
C ASP A 311 -13.13 -1.41 -6.77
N VAL A 312 -13.54 -0.22 -7.18
CA VAL A 312 -14.63 0.01 -8.14
C VAL A 312 -14.09 0.10 -9.57
N SER A 313 -12.77 0.12 -9.77
CA SER A 313 -12.17 0.25 -11.10
C SER A 313 -12.55 -0.90 -12.04
N ALA A 314 -12.78 -0.58 -13.31
CA ALA A 314 -13.20 -1.55 -14.34
C ALA A 314 -12.22 -2.73 -14.51
N ARG A 315 -10.92 -2.49 -14.29
CA ARG A 315 -9.86 -3.50 -14.42
C ARG A 315 -9.31 -4.01 -13.08
N ARG A 316 -9.99 -3.71 -11.97
CA ARG A 316 -9.54 -4.08 -10.62
C ARG A 316 -8.07 -3.68 -10.35
N ARG A 317 -7.68 -2.48 -10.81
CA ARG A 317 -6.29 -1.98 -10.76
C ARG A 317 -5.81 -1.64 -9.35
N ASN A 318 -6.73 -1.58 -8.38
CA ASN A 318 -6.43 -1.35 -6.97
C ASN A 318 -6.52 -2.64 -6.14
N THR A 319 -6.71 -3.79 -6.78
CA THR A 319 -6.71 -5.11 -6.14
C THR A 319 -5.34 -5.76 -6.37
N LEU A 320 -4.71 -6.28 -5.31
CA LEU A 320 -3.45 -7.02 -5.42
C LEU A 320 -3.69 -8.36 -6.14
N ALA A 321 -2.73 -8.78 -6.97
CA ALA A 321 -2.77 -10.08 -7.63
C ALA A 321 -2.66 -11.22 -6.61
N ASP A 322 -3.32 -12.35 -6.89
CA ASP A 322 -3.29 -13.53 -6.01
C ASP A 322 -1.87 -14.05 -5.78
N ALA A 323 -1.01 -13.99 -6.80
CA ALA A 323 0.40 -14.32 -6.69
C ALA A 323 1.14 -13.43 -5.67
N THR A 324 0.86 -12.13 -5.68
CA THR A 324 1.41 -11.18 -4.71
C THR A 324 0.92 -11.48 -3.30
N LEU A 325 -0.36 -11.81 -3.14
CA LEU A 325 -0.93 -12.20 -1.84
C LEU A 325 -0.29 -13.48 -1.28
N ALA A 326 0.02 -14.46 -2.15
CA ALA A 326 0.72 -15.68 -1.76
C ALA A 326 2.13 -15.38 -1.22
N VAL A 327 2.90 -14.53 -1.92
CA VAL A 327 4.25 -14.12 -1.48
C VAL A 327 4.20 -13.34 -0.16
N LEU A 328 3.23 -12.43 0.00
CA LEU A 328 3.06 -11.67 1.24
C LEU A 328 2.68 -12.58 2.42
N ALA A 329 1.90 -13.63 2.19
CA ALA A 329 1.52 -14.59 3.23
C ALA A 329 2.72 -15.44 3.71
N GLU A 330 3.72 -15.66 2.85
CA GLU A 330 4.95 -16.39 3.19
C GLU A 330 5.95 -15.55 4.02
N ALA A 331 5.79 -14.23 4.04
CA ALA A 331 6.65 -13.33 4.80
C ALA A 331 6.40 -13.43 6.32
N THR A 332 7.17 -14.29 7.00
CA THR A 332 7.10 -14.47 8.48
C THR A 332 8.06 -13.58 9.27
N ALA A 333 8.91 -12.80 8.59
CA ALA A 333 9.90 -11.89 9.18
C ALA A 333 9.55 -10.44 8.82
N PRO A 334 9.97 -9.44 9.62
CA PRO A 334 9.76 -8.04 9.27
C PRO A 334 10.47 -7.71 7.95
N VAL A 335 9.71 -7.09 7.03
CA VAL A 335 10.17 -6.69 5.70
C VAL A 335 10.21 -5.17 5.67
N GLU A 336 11.38 -4.60 5.41
CA GLU A 336 11.56 -3.15 5.27
C GLU A 336 11.67 -2.80 3.79
N ILE A 337 10.78 -1.92 3.31
CA ILE A 337 10.82 -1.38 1.95
C ILE A 337 11.16 0.09 2.04
N VAL A 338 12.31 0.48 1.49
CA VAL A 338 12.79 1.87 1.48
C VAL A 338 12.68 2.40 0.06
N ILE A 339 11.90 3.47 -0.11
CA ILE A 339 11.81 4.22 -1.36
C ILE A 339 12.87 5.32 -1.29
N VAL A 340 13.84 5.28 -2.19
CA VAL A 340 14.84 6.34 -2.32
C VAL A 340 14.31 7.35 -3.33
N GLU A 341 13.98 8.56 -2.86
CA GLU A 341 13.48 9.61 -3.75
C GLU A 341 14.59 10.03 -4.75
N PRO A 342 14.29 10.16 -6.05
CA PRO A 342 15.30 10.57 -7.03
C PRO A 342 15.73 12.02 -6.81
N THR A 343 17.04 12.29 -6.84
CA THR A 343 17.58 13.65 -6.75
C THR A 343 17.23 14.52 -7.96
N LEU A 344 16.97 13.91 -9.11
CA LEU A 344 16.39 14.58 -10.27
C LEU A 344 14.87 14.72 -10.07
N GLY A 345 14.41 15.94 -9.74
CA GLY A 345 12.99 16.25 -9.52
C GLY A 345 12.04 15.85 -10.66
N ALA A 346 12.58 15.60 -11.85
CA ALA A 346 11.86 15.13 -13.03
C ALA A 346 11.31 13.68 -12.91
N LEU A 347 11.90 12.83 -12.07
CA LEU A 347 11.48 11.44 -11.85
C LEU A 347 10.70 11.24 -10.53
N ARG A 348 10.65 12.26 -9.67
CA ARG A 348 9.90 12.23 -8.39
C ARG A 348 8.40 11.84 -8.55
N PRO A 349 7.68 12.26 -9.60
CA PRO A 349 6.30 11.82 -9.87
C PRO A 349 6.16 10.35 -10.30
N LEU A 350 7.27 9.66 -10.62
CA LEU A 350 7.24 8.27 -11.06
C LEU A 350 7.24 7.31 -9.86
N PHE A 351 7.83 7.72 -8.73
CA PHE A 351 7.75 6.99 -7.46
C PHE A 351 6.48 7.24 -6.66
N SER A 352 5.77 8.35 -6.91
CA SER A 352 4.45 8.60 -6.30
C SER A 352 3.40 7.56 -6.72
N HIS A 353 3.64 6.82 -7.82
CA HIS A 353 2.81 5.69 -8.24
C HIS A 353 3.13 4.39 -7.48
N ALA A 354 4.34 4.25 -6.93
CA ALA A 354 4.74 3.10 -6.14
C ALA A 354 4.15 3.14 -4.72
N GLU A 355 4.05 4.34 -4.14
CA GLU A 355 3.49 4.53 -2.79
C GLU A 355 2.08 3.93 -2.62
N PRO A 356 1.09 4.17 -3.50
CA PRO A 356 -0.23 3.54 -3.40
C PRO A 356 -0.17 2.01 -3.43
N VAL A 357 0.67 1.42 -4.28
CA VAL A 357 0.82 -0.04 -4.41
C VAL A 357 1.41 -0.63 -3.12
N LEU A 358 2.50 -0.03 -2.62
CA LEU A 358 3.17 -0.44 -1.39
C LEU A 358 2.28 -0.22 -0.16
N ALA A 359 1.48 0.85 -0.13
CA ALA A 359 0.50 1.09 0.92
C ALA A 359 -0.61 0.02 0.93
N ARG A 360 -0.98 -0.54 -0.23
CA ARG A 360 -1.91 -1.68 -0.31
C ARG A 360 -1.27 -2.97 0.20
N MET A 361 -0.03 -3.26 -0.17
CA MET A 361 0.73 -4.41 0.34
C MET A 361 0.86 -4.35 1.88
N ARG A 362 1.23 -3.17 2.42
CA ARG A 362 1.31 -2.92 3.87
C ARG A 362 -0.03 -3.09 4.59
N ARG A 363 -1.13 -2.64 3.98
CA ARG A 363 -2.49 -2.83 4.54
C ARG A 363 -2.85 -4.31 4.65
N ARG A 364 -2.29 -5.18 3.81
CA ARG A 364 -2.54 -6.63 3.85
C ARG A 364 -1.59 -7.38 4.78
N GLN A 365 -0.33 -6.93 4.88
CA GLN A 365 0.69 -7.56 5.71
C GLN A 365 1.33 -6.55 6.69
N PRO A 366 0.97 -6.55 7.97
CA PRO A 366 1.42 -5.55 8.95
C PRO A 366 2.90 -5.67 9.32
N LEU A 367 3.57 -6.79 8.98
CA LEU A 367 5.02 -6.98 9.14
C LEU A 367 5.86 -6.19 8.12
N LEU A 368 5.21 -5.55 7.16
CA LEU A 368 5.87 -4.79 6.09
C LEU A 368 5.91 -3.30 6.45
N SER A 369 7.10 -2.74 6.63
CA SER A 369 7.31 -1.30 6.80
C SER A 369 7.69 -0.66 5.46
N VAL A 370 7.13 0.52 5.20
CA VAL A 370 7.47 1.33 4.02
C VAL A 370 7.92 2.68 4.51
N SER A 371 9.14 3.11 4.14
CA SER A 371 9.68 4.43 4.44
C SER A 371 10.13 5.10 3.15
N SER A 372 9.86 6.40 3.01
CA SER A 372 10.53 7.24 2.02
C SER A 372 11.78 7.81 2.69
N LEU A 373 12.90 7.78 1.97
CA LEU A 373 14.18 8.29 2.43
C LEU A 373 14.64 9.36 1.45
N ASP A 374 14.74 10.60 1.92
CA ASP A 374 15.33 11.68 1.13
C ASP A 374 16.87 11.51 1.15
N PRO A 375 17.50 11.27 -0.02
CA PRO A 375 18.94 11.12 -0.09
C PRO A 375 19.74 12.36 0.35
N ALA A 376 19.13 13.56 0.32
CA ALA A 376 19.76 14.80 0.76
C ALA A 376 19.87 14.93 2.29
N ALA A 377 19.08 14.17 3.05
CA ALA A 377 19.01 14.24 4.51
C ALA A 377 19.95 13.25 5.25
N LEU A 378 20.74 12.45 4.52
CA LEU A 378 21.55 11.36 5.10
C LEU A 378 22.94 11.82 5.59
N PRO A 379 23.33 11.53 6.84
CA PRO A 379 24.73 11.62 7.26
C PRO A 379 25.55 10.52 6.56
N GLY A 380 26.38 10.91 5.58
CA GLY A 380 27.17 10.01 4.72
C GLY A 380 26.71 9.93 3.26
N GLY A 381 25.57 10.56 2.92
CA GLY A 381 25.07 10.73 1.55
C GLY A 381 24.64 9.45 0.82
N LEU A 382 24.19 9.63 -0.42
CA LEU A 382 23.78 8.57 -1.38
C LEU A 382 24.83 7.46 -1.54
N ALA A 383 26.12 7.79 -1.38
CA ALA A 383 27.23 6.86 -1.53
C ALA A 383 27.22 5.74 -0.49
N ALA A 384 26.85 6.02 0.77
CA ALA A 384 26.80 5.01 1.82
C ALA A 384 25.66 4.01 1.59
N VAL A 385 24.49 4.48 1.15
CA VAL A 385 23.34 3.64 0.81
C VAL A 385 23.63 2.81 -0.44
N ALA A 386 24.23 3.42 -1.47
CA ALA A 386 24.63 2.74 -2.69
C ALA A 386 25.67 1.62 -2.42
N GLN A 387 26.66 1.89 -1.56
CA GLN A 387 27.67 0.91 -1.16
C GLN A 387 27.07 -0.25 -0.37
N GLN A 388 26.14 0.03 0.54
CA GLN A 388 25.42 -1.03 1.26
C GLN A 388 24.53 -1.85 0.32
N ALA A 389 23.85 -1.19 -0.62
CA ALA A 389 22.93 -1.80 -1.57
C ALA A 389 23.63 -2.56 -2.72
N GLY A 390 24.93 -2.34 -2.93
CA GLY A 390 25.72 -2.99 -3.98
C GLY A 390 25.47 -2.41 -5.38
N VAL A 391 25.05 -1.15 -5.47
CA VAL A 391 24.70 -0.46 -6.72
C VAL A 391 25.55 0.82 -6.83
N ALA A 392 25.85 1.30 -8.04
CA ALA A 392 26.60 2.54 -8.20
C ALA A 392 25.76 3.75 -7.73
N ALA A 393 26.39 4.67 -7.01
CA ALA A 393 25.71 5.87 -6.48
C ALA A 393 25.10 6.76 -7.57
N GLN A 394 25.63 6.68 -8.79
CA GLN A 394 25.18 7.43 -9.97
C GLN A 394 23.82 6.92 -10.47
N ASP A 395 23.60 5.59 -10.45
CA ASP A 395 22.35 4.97 -10.88
C ASP A 395 21.22 5.21 -9.89
N LEU A 396 21.56 5.19 -8.58
CA LEU A 396 20.65 5.47 -7.48
C LEU A 396 20.23 6.95 -7.43
N ALA A 397 21.17 7.88 -7.68
CA ALA A 397 20.91 9.32 -7.73
C ALA A 397 20.11 9.73 -8.99
N GLY A 398 20.42 9.07 -10.10
CA GLY A 398 19.83 9.36 -11.41
C GLY A 398 18.37 8.93 -11.49
N SER A 399 18.08 7.66 -11.21
CA SER A 399 16.79 7.04 -11.53
C SER A 399 15.85 6.82 -10.34
N GLY A 400 16.34 6.91 -9.10
CA GLY A 400 15.63 6.49 -7.89
C GLY A 400 15.51 4.95 -7.79
N ALA A 401 15.33 4.42 -6.59
CA ALA A 401 15.28 2.96 -6.39
C ALA A 401 14.36 2.55 -5.24
N ILE A 402 13.80 1.34 -5.32
CA ILE A 402 13.09 0.70 -4.20
C ILE A 402 13.99 -0.40 -3.64
N ILE A 403 14.37 -0.27 -2.38
CA ILE A 403 15.19 -1.26 -1.67
C ILE A 403 14.25 -2.12 -0.82
N VAL A 404 14.24 -3.43 -1.07
CA VAL A 404 13.49 -4.41 -0.27
C VAL A 404 14.49 -5.16 0.62
N ARG A 405 14.27 -5.14 1.94
CA ARG A 405 15.13 -5.75 2.94
C ARG A 405 14.36 -6.75 3.81
N VAL A 406 14.95 -7.92 4.01
CA VAL A 406 14.45 -8.98 4.90
C VAL A 406 15.61 -9.47 5.77
N GLY A 407 15.65 -9.03 7.02
CA GLY A 407 16.79 -9.27 7.91
C GLY A 407 18.09 -8.67 7.34
N ALA A 408 19.12 -9.49 7.14
CA ALA A 408 20.40 -9.08 6.56
C ALA A 408 20.44 -9.13 5.01
N ARG A 409 19.40 -9.67 4.36
CA ARG A 409 19.34 -9.78 2.89
C ARG A 409 18.59 -8.58 2.33
N GLN A 410 19.09 -8.01 1.23
CA GLN A 410 18.41 -6.95 0.51
C GLN A 410 18.52 -7.11 -1.01
N ARG A 411 17.54 -6.54 -1.72
CA ARG A 411 17.49 -6.43 -3.17
C ARG A 411 17.07 -5.01 -3.55
N VAL A 412 17.70 -4.50 -4.60
CA VAL A 412 17.37 -3.20 -5.18
C VAL A 412 16.51 -3.45 -6.41
N ILE A 413 15.48 -2.62 -6.57
CA ILE A 413 14.62 -2.57 -7.74
C ILE A 413 14.88 -1.22 -8.39
N ASP A 414 15.46 -1.26 -9.58
CA ASP A 414 15.74 -0.07 -10.38
C ASP A 414 14.48 0.39 -11.15
N PHE A 415 14.50 1.64 -11.60
CA PHE A 415 13.39 2.26 -12.34
C PHE A 415 12.92 1.46 -13.58
N PHE A 416 13.85 0.83 -14.30
CA PHE A 416 13.53 0.05 -15.49
C PHE A 416 12.85 -1.30 -15.17
N GLU A 417 12.91 -1.79 -13.93
CA GLU A 417 12.18 -3.00 -13.53
C GLU A 417 10.70 -2.71 -13.18
N ILE A 418 10.39 -1.47 -12.81
CA ILE A 418 9.03 -1.03 -12.43
C ILE A 418 8.22 -0.43 -13.59
N SER A 419 8.83 -0.28 -14.77
CA SER A 419 8.22 0.32 -15.95
C SER A 419 8.48 -0.49 -17.22
N GLU A 420 7.44 -0.78 -17.98
CA GLU A 420 7.53 -1.39 -19.31
C GLU A 420 7.53 -0.25 -20.35
N LEU A 421 8.59 -0.11 -21.15
CA LEU A 421 8.77 0.97 -22.13
C LEU A 421 8.36 0.48 -23.54
N ALA A 422 7.58 1.29 -24.28
CA ALA A 422 7.44 1.20 -25.73
C ALA A 422 8.39 2.17 -26.39
N GLU A 423 8.94 1.80 -27.54
CA GLU A 423 9.44 2.79 -28.48
C GLU A 423 8.27 3.53 -29.12
N SER A 424 8.28 4.86 -29.03
CA SER A 424 7.40 5.77 -29.75
C SER A 424 8.24 6.66 -30.66
N GLU A 425 7.63 7.26 -31.69
CA GLU A 425 8.30 8.23 -32.59
C GLU A 425 8.87 9.46 -31.83
N ALA A 426 8.41 9.69 -30.59
CA ALA A 426 8.88 10.76 -29.70
C ALA A 426 9.89 10.30 -28.62
N GLY A 427 10.36 9.04 -28.67
CA GLY A 427 11.24 8.43 -27.68
C GLY A 427 10.58 7.33 -26.84
N PRO A 428 11.31 6.70 -25.88
CA PRO A 428 10.78 5.63 -25.05
C PRO A 428 9.65 6.14 -24.14
N ALA A 429 8.46 5.57 -24.30
CA ALA A 429 7.23 5.90 -23.60
C ALA A 429 6.86 4.77 -22.63
N VAL A 430 6.58 5.07 -21.36
CA VAL A 430 6.13 4.04 -20.39
C VAL A 430 4.74 3.54 -20.78
N LEU A 431 4.63 2.27 -21.19
CA LEU A 431 3.39 1.57 -21.53
C LEU A 431 2.62 1.12 -20.29
N ARG A 432 3.33 0.56 -19.30
CA ARG A 432 2.70 -0.10 -18.17
C ARG A 432 3.59 -0.09 -16.93
N TRP A 433 2.98 0.22 -15.79
CA TRP A 433 3.62 0.16 -14.49
C TRP A 433 3.56 -1.27 -13.93
N SER A 434 4.70 -1.82 -13.53
CA SER A 434 4.86 -3.19 -13.01
C SER A 434 5.35 -3.24 -11.55
N VAL A 435 5.24 -2.12 -10.81
CA VAL A 435 5.72 -1.98 -9.42
C VAL A 435 5.33 -3.18 -8.53
N GLU A 436 4.07 -3.61 -8.59
CA GLU A 436 3.60 -4.75 -7.78
C GLU A 436 4.35 -6.04 -8.12
N ARG A 437 4.49 -6.35 -9.42
CA ARG A 437 5.21 -7.55 -9.90
C ARG A 437 6.69 -7.49 -9.53
N ALA A 438 7.33 -6.34 -9.69
CA ALA A 438 8.75 -6.15 -9.38
C ALA A 438 9.01 -6.36 -7.87
N VAL A 439 8.21 -5.73 -7.00
CA VAL A 439 8.34 -5.85 -5.54
C VAL A 439 8.01 -7.26 -5.08
N ALA A 440 6.91 -7.85 -5.55
CA ALA A 440 6.53 -9.22 -5.20
C ALA A 440 7.59 -10.23 -5.65
N GLY A 441 8.16 -10.06 -6.84
CA GLY A 441 9.23 -10.91 -7.37
C GLY A 441 10.50 -10.87 -6.51
N ARG A 442 11.00 -9.67 -6.19
CA ARG A 442 12.18 -9.53 -5.31
C ARG A 442 11.93 -10.00 -3.89
N LEU A 443 10.73 -9.79 -3.36
CA LEU A 443 10.35 -10.30 -2.06
C LEU A 443 10.35 -11.84 -2.06
N ALA A 444 9.79 -12.47 -3.09
CA ALA A 444 9.83 -13.93 -3.23
C ALA A 444 11.27 -14.46 -3.30
N GLU A 445 12.19 -13.78 -4.01
CA GLU A 445 13.62 -14.15 -4.03
C GLU A 445 14.30 -14.05 -2.65
N LEU A 446 13.94 -13.03 -1.86
CA LEU A 446 14.47 -12.82 -0.52
C LEU A 446 13.92 -13.81 0.50
N LEU A 447 12.66 -14.25 0.32
CA LEU A 447 12.01 -15.25 1.16
C LEU A 447 12.46 -16.68 0.82
N ARG A 448 12.89 -16.94 -0.42
CA ARG A 448 13.47 -18.25 -0.78
C ARG A 448 14.69 -18.57 0.10
N PRO A 449 14.79 -19.79 0.65
CA PRO A 449 15.96 -20.21 1.41
C PRO A 449 17.22 -20.11 0.54
N ALA A 450 18.33 -19.64 1.11
CA ALA A 450 19.59 -19.49 0.38
C ALA A 450 20.05 -20.86 -0.18
N PRO A 451 20.55 -20.92 -1.42
CA PRO A 451 21.08 -22.15 -1.98
C PRO A 451 22.29 -22.60 -1.15
N VAL A 452 22.26 -23.84 -0.67
CA VAL A 452 23.40 -24.42 0.05
C VAL A 452 24.44 -24.84 -0.99
N THR A 453 25.66 -24.31 -0.91
CA THR A 453 26.75 -24.75 -1.78
C THR A 453 27.50 -25.90 -1.10
N VAL A 454 27.51 -27.07 -1.74
CA VAL A 454 28.29 -28.25 -1.36
C VAL A 454 29.54 -28.30 -2.22
N CYS A 455 30.71 -28.29 -1.63
CA CYS A 455 31.98 -28.41 -2.34
C CYS A 455 32.52 -29.82 -2.22
N HIS A 456 33.01 -30.42 -3.30
CA HIS A 456 33.57 -31.78 -3.27
C HIS A 456 35.07 -31.76 -3.58
N SER A 457 35.86 -32.54 -2.86
CA SER A 457 37.28 -32.68 -3.13
C SER A 457 37.56 -33.58 -4.34
N GLU A 458 38.67 -33.30 -5.03
CA GLU A 458 39.17 -34.09 -6.17
C GLU A 458 40.67 -34.37 -5.97
N GLY A 459 41.23 -35.36 -6.67
CA GLY A 459 42.68 -35.62 -6.71
C GLY A 459 43.25 -36.62 -5.69
N HIS A 460 42.48 -37.06 -4.68
CA HIS A 460 43.00 -37.86 -3.54
C HIS A 460 42.64 -39.35 -3.57
N GLY A 461 42.37 -39.91 -4.75
CA GLY A 461 41.91 -41.31 -4.90
C GLY A 461 40.48 -41.54 -4.44
N GLU A 462 39.68 -40.47 -4.39
CA GLU A 462 38.26 -40.47 -4.06
C GLU A 462 37.45 -41.27 -5.07
N LEU A 463 36.27 -41.78 -4.65
CA LEU A 463 35.35 -42.45 -5.55
C LEU A 463 35.03 -41.49 -6.73
N PRO A 464 35.30 -41.89 -7.99
CA PRO A 464 35.04 -41.03 -9.13
C PRO A 464 33.55 -40.67 -9.17
N LEU A 465 33.28 -39.37 -9.25
CA LEU A 465 31.94 -38.81 -9.34
C LEU A 465 31.49 -38.90 -10.81
N ALA A 466 30.46 -39.68 -11.10
CA ALA A 466 29.90 -39.73 -12.45
C ALA A 466 29.22 -38.39 -12.77
N VAL A 467 29.83 -37.58 -13.62
CA VAL A 467 29.22 -36.36 -14.17
C VAL A 467 28.53 -36.75 -15.48
N ALA A 468 27.20 -36.90 -15.47
CA ALA A 468 26.44 -36.99 -16.69
C ALA A 468 26.46 -35.61 -17.37
N ALA A 469 27.41 -35.40 -18.28
CA ALA A 469 27.30 -34.37 -19.32
C ALA A 469 26.20 -34.80 -20.29
N GLY A 470 25.43 -33.82 -20.80
CA GLY A 470 24.24 -34.06 -21.62
C GLY A 470 24.48 -34.98 -22.82
N GLU A 471 23.40 -35.69 -23.18
CA GLU A 471 23.18 -36.42 -24.43
C GLU A 471 24.26 -37.44 -24.82
N ALA A 472 24.10 -38.71 -24.41
CA ALA A 472 24.15 -39.86 -25.31
C ALA A 472 24.02 -41.20 -24.57
N SER A 473 23.18 -42.06 -25.16
CA SER A 473 23.20 -43.53 -25.13
C SER A 473 23.07 -44.27 -23.80
N ALA A 474 21.84 -44.78 -23.60
CA ALA A 474 21.61 -46.03 -22.94
C ALA A 474 22.41 -47.16 -23.61
N SER A 475 23.51 -47.60 -22.99
CA SER A 475 23.93 -49.00 -22.92
C SER A 475 25.16 -49.12 -22.03
N ALA A 476 24.98 -49.73 -20.85
CA ALA A 476 26.10 -50.26 -20.09
C ALA A 476 25.62 -51.52 -19.37
N SER A 477 25.88 -52.66 -20.01
CA SER A 477 25.91 -53.97 -19.39
C SER A 477 26.75 -53.92 -18.11
N ALA A 478 26.18 -54.38 -17.01
CA ALA A 478 26.88 -54.58 -15.75
C ALA A 478 28.03 -55.57 -15.94
N SER A 479 29.27 -55.07 -15.99
CA SER A 479 30.45 -55.88 -15.71
C SER A 479 30.75 -55.79 -14.22
N ALA A 480 30.84 -56.94 -13.56
CA ALA A 480 31.03 -57.08 -12.11
C ALA A 480 32.47 -56.74 -11.64
N SER A 481 33.17 -55.85 -12.35
CA SER A 481 34.54 -55.42 -12.02
C SER A 481 34.75 -53.91 -12.14
N ALA A 482 33.67 -53.11 -12.22
CA ALA A 482 33.77 -51.66 -12.14
C ALA A 482 33.85 -51.21 -10.67
N PRO A 483 34.70 -50.24 -10.31
CA PRO A 483 34.75 -49.71 -8.95
C PRO A 483 33.37 -49.14 -8.57
N PRO A 484 32.95 -49.21 -7.28
CA PRO A 484 31.74 -48.53 -6.84
C PRO A 484 31.88 -47.05 -7.21
N GLN A 485 30.86 -46.48 -7.88
CA GLN A 485 30.83 -45.07 -8.25
C GLN A 485 29.75 -44.37 -7.43
N LEU A 486 30.03 -43.15 -6.97
CA LEU A 486 29.03 -42.32 -6.33
C LEU A 486 28.27 -41.59 -7.45
N ASP A 487 26.99 -41.94 -7.64
CA ASP A 487 26.15 -41.30 -8.67
C ASP A 487 25.79 -39.87 -8.24
N LEU A 488 26.68 -38.94 -8.61
CA LEU A 488 26.51 -37.53 -8.35
C LEU A 488 25.34 -36.96 -9.18
N ALA A 489 24.92 -37.60 -10.28
CA ALA A 489 23.76 -37.19 -11.06
C ALA A 489 22.44 -37.50 -10.32
N ALA A 490 22.34 -38.66 -9.65
CA ALA A 490 21.20 -38.97 -8.78
C ALA A 490 21.15 -38.08 -7.52
N LEU A 491 22.31 -37.79 -6.92
CA LEU A 491 22.42 -36.83 -5.81
C LEU A 491 22.11 -35.39 -6.26
N ARG A 492 22.61 -34.96 -7.42
CA ARG A 492 22.27 -33.66 -8.02
C ARG A 492 20.79 -33.57 -8.38
N ALA A 493 20.19 -34.59 -8.98
CA ALA A 493 18.78 -34.59 -9.34
C ALA A 493 17.87 -34.44 -8.10
N ARG A 494 18.19 -35.14 -7.00
CA ARG A 494 17.46 -34.98 -5.73
C ARG A 494 17.74 -33.65 -5.03
N ALA A 495 18.94 -33.10 -5.17
CA ALA A 495 19.34 -31.85 -4.52
C ALA A 495 19.04 -30.59 -5.35
N HIS A 496 18.75 -30.74 -6.64
CA HIS A 496 18.37 -29.65 -7.55
C HIS A 496 16.99 -29.09 -7.20
N ASP A 497 16.05 -29.94 -6.83
CA ASP A 497 14.73 -29.55 -6.28
C ASP A 497 14.84 -28.75 -4.97
N ASP A 498 15.96 -28.88 -4.25
CA ASP A 498 16.22 -28.20 -2.96
C ASP A 498 17.13 -26.96 -3.07
N GLY A 499 17.59 -26.62 -4.29
CA GLY A 499 18.43 -25.45 -4.57
C GLY A 499 19.90 -25.59 -4.18
N VAL A 500 20.44 -26.81 -4.12
CA VAL A 500 21.83 -27.08 -3.73
C VAL A 500 22.78 -26.96 -4.93
N ARG A 501 23.91 -26.26 -4.79
CA ARG A 501 24.95 -26.13 -5.83
C ARG A 501 26.16 -26.97 -5.48
N PHE A 502 26.73 -27.68 -6.47
CA PHE A 502 27.96 -28.44 -6.31
C PHE A 502 29.14 -27.73 -6.97
N LEU A 503 30.25 -27.57 -6.26
CA LEU A 503 31.47 -26.95 -6.77
C LEU A 503 32.68 -27.87 -6.53
N PRO A 504 33.62 -28.04 -7.48
CA PRO A 504 34.89 -28.68 -7.19
C PRO A 504 35.72 -27.82 -6.21
N LEU A 505 36.37 -28.48 -5.27
CA LEU A 505 37.29 -27.85 -4.32
C LEU A 505 38.68 -27.74 -4.98
N PRO A 506 39.21 -26.54 -5.23
CA PRO A 506 40.55 -26.38 -5.79
C PRO A 506 41.62 -26.83 -4.77
N ASP A 507 42.77 -27.26 -5.28
CA ASP A 507 43.92 -27.63 -4.45
C ASP A 507 44.37 -26.45 -3.60
N GLY A 508 44.11 -26.53 -2.29
CA GLY A 508 44.75 -25.68 -1.28
C GLY A 508 43.87 -24.68 -0.54
N ALA A 509 42.61 -24.41 -0.94
CA ALA A 509 41.75 -23.51 -0.18
C ALA A 509 40.26 -23.85 -0.25
N VAL A 510 39.54 -23.76 0.88
CA VAL A 510 38.06 -23.84 0.89
C VAL A 510 37.46 -22.47 0.54
N PRO A 511 36.76 -22.30 -0.62
CA PRO A 511 36.09 -21.06 -0.94
C PRO A 511 35.10 -20.63 0.15
N SER A 512 35.03 -19.34 0.45
CA SER A 512 34.07 -18.77 1.42
C SER A 512 32.60 -19.00 1.03
N ALA A 513 32.33 -19.35 -0.23
CA ALA A 513 31.01 -19.71 -0.74
C ALA A 513 30.57 -21.15 -0.36
N CYS A 514 31.49 -22.01 0.12
CA CYS A 514 31.20 -23.40 0.50
C CYS A 514 30.55 -23.47 1.89
N HIS A 515 29.40 -24.13 1.98
CA HIS A 515 28.69 -24.33 3.25
C HIS A 515 28.91 -25.73 3.81
N VAL A 516 29.05 -26.72 2.93
CA VAL A 516 29.37 -28.11 3.27
C VAL A 516 30.48 -28.60 2.35
N VAL A 517 31.48 -29.30 2.89
CA VAL A 517 32.49 -30.02 2.10
C VAL A 517 32.20 -31.52 2.14
N LEU A 518 32.17 -32.16 0.98
CA LEU A 518 32.01 -33.60 0.81
C LEU A 518 33.36 -34.21 0.37
N VAL A 519 33.87 -35.15 1.15
CA VAL A 519 35.07 -35.93 0.83
C VAL A 519 34.64 -37.38 0.61
N ALA A 520 34.71 -37.86 -0.64
CA ALA A 520 34.13 -39.14 -1.03
C ALA A 520 35.17 -40.27 -0.98
N ALA A 521 35.39 -40.85 0.21
CA ALA A 521 36.26 -42.02 0.43
C ALA A 521 37.69 -41.85 -0.13
N PRO A 522 38.53 -41.02 0.52
CA PRO A 522 39.88 -40.74 0.02
C PRO A 522 40.76 -42.00 0.05
N GLY A 523 41.40 -42.29 -1.08
CA GLY A 523 42.31 -43.43 -1.25
C GLY A 523 43.78 -43.12 -0.91
N ARG A 524 44.11 -41.84 -0.69
CA ARG A 524 45.42 -41.36 -0.25
C ARG A 524 45.26 -40.36 0.90
N PRO A 525 46.22 -40.24 1.83
CA PRO A 525 46.20 -39.22 2.88
C PRO A 525 46.13 -37.82 2.27
N LEU A 526 45.27 -36.95 2.81
CA LEU A 526 45.23 -35.56 2.39
C LEU A 526 46.51 -34.83 2.84
N PRO A 527 47.01 -33.86 2.05
CA PRO A 527 48.12 -33.02 2.45
C PRO A 527 47.83 -32.32 3.79
N PRO A 528 48.82 -32.20 4.70
CA PRO A 528 48.61 -31.61 6.02
C PRO A 528 48.11 -30.16 5.96
N ALA A 529 48.45 -29.41 4.90
CA ALA A 529 47.94 -28.06 4.66
C ALA A 529 46.42 -28.05 4.39
N GLN A 530 45.91 -28.98 3.58
CA GLN A 530 44.49 -29.08 3.24
C GLN A 530 43.66 -29.64 4.40
N ALA A 531 44.22 -30.57 5.18
CA ALA A 531 43.60 -31.06 6.40
C ALA A 531 43.44 -29.96 7.47
N LEU A 532 44.43 -29.07 7.60
CA LEU A 532 44.36 -27.91 8.50
C LEU A 532 43.29 -26.90 8.06
N GLU A 533 43.21 -26.60 6.77
CA GLU A 533 42.19 -25.76 6.13
C GLU A 533 40.76 -26.29 6.40
N LEU A 534 40.55 -27.59 6.20
CA LEU A 534 39.26 -28.25 6.47
C LEU A 534 38.92 -28.24 7.97
N ALA A 535 39.91 -28.41 8.84
CA ALA A 535 39.73 -28.29 10.29
C ALA A 535 39.28 -26.88 10.69
N GLN A 536 39.95 -25.85 10.16
CA GLN A 536 39.57 -24.45 10.40
C GLN A 536 38.19 -24.12 9.82
N PHE A 537 37.81 -24.70 8.68
CA PHE A 537 36.47 -24.56 8.10
C PHE A 537 35.38 -25.12 9.03
N VAL A 538 35.60 -26.31 9.61
CA VAL A 538 34.67 -26.91 10.57
C VAL A 538 34.60 -26.10 11.87
N GLU A 539 35.73 -25.56 12.35
CA GLU A 539 35.76 -24.68 13.53
C GLU A 539 35.01 -23.36 13.30
N ARG A 540 35.03 -22.83 12.08
CA ARG A 540 34.21 -21.67 11.65
C ARG A 540 32.71 -21.99 11.46
N GLY A 541 32.29 -23.23 11.68
CA GLY A 541 30.90 -23.67 11.64
C GLY A 541 30.44 -24.29 10.32
N GLY A 542 31.37 -24.60 9.40
CA GLY A 542 31.09 -25.32 8.17
C GLY A 542 30.79 -26.82 8.39
N GLY A 543 29.98 -27.42 7.53
CA GLY A 543 29.69 -28.86 7.58
C GLY A 543 30.73 -29.68 6.82
N LEU A 544 31.27 -30.74 7.41
CA LEU A 544 32.14 -31.69 6.72
C LEU A 544 31.47 -33.07 6.70
N VAL A 545 31.29 -33.63 5.51
CA VAL A 545 30.77 -34.98 5.29
C VAL A 545 31.88 -35.82 4.67
N VAL A 546 32.30 -36.87 5.36
CA VAL A 546 33.31 -37.80 4.87
C VAL A 546 32.63 -39.13 4.62
N GLY A 547 32.58 -39.54 3.34
CA GLY A 547 32.17 -40.89 2.97
C GLY A 547 33.30 -41.86 3.25
N LEU A 548 33.03 -42.95 3.96
CA LEU A 548 34.01 -44.00 4.22
C LEU A 548 33.62 -45.22 3.37
N ALA A 549 34.38 -45.48 2.31
CA ALA A 549 34.29 -46.76 1.61
C ALA A 549 35.25 -47.76 2.27
N SER A 550 34.99 -49.06 2.10
CA SER A 550 35.83 -50.18 2.55
C SER A 550 37.27 -50.17 2.02
N ARG A 551 37.62 -49.24 1.11
CA ARG A 551 38.97 -48.97 0.62
C ARG A 551 39.84 -48.10 1.55
N ALA A 552 39.24 -47.47 2.55
CA ALA A 552 39.98 -46.71 3.56
C ALA A 552 40.44 -47.61 4.72
N LEU A 553 40.70 -48.90 4.47
CA LEU A 553 41.21 -49.85 5.48
C LEU A 553 42.54 -50.43 4.97
N ASP A 554 43.55 -50.53 5.84
CA ASP A 554 44.80 -51.21 5.55
C ASP A 554 44.57 -52.74 5.44
N PRO A 555 45.58 -53.54 5.02
CA PRO A 555 45.44 -54.99 4.91
C PRO A 555 45.09 -55.72 6.22
N ALA A 556 45.24 -55.07 7.37
CA ALA A 556 44.87 -55.54 8.71
C ALA A 556 43.49 -55.03 9.18
N GLY A 557 42.73 -54.35 8.32
CA GLY A 557 41.38 -53.86 8.62
C GLY A 557 41.36 -52.59 9.47
N GLN A 558 42.47 -51.85 9.57
CA GLN A 558 42.52 -50.56 10.27
C GLN A 558 42.26 -49.38 9.33
N PRO A 559 41.52 -48.33 9.74
CA PRO A 559 41.29 -47.18 8.90
C PRO A 559 42.60 -46.52 8.47
N LEU A 560 42.81 -46.36 7.15
CA LEU A 560 43.94 -45.65 6.56
C LEU A 560 44.05 -44.27 7.21
N ALA A 561 45.27 -43.87 7.58
CA ALA A 561 45.52 -42.56 8.16
C ALA A 561 45.23 -41.50 7.08
N THR A 562 44.05 -40.89 7.11
CA THR A 562 43.58 -39.96 6.05
C THR A 562 44.08 -38.53 6.28
N GLY A 563 44.68 -38.26 7.44
CA GLY A 563 45.09 -36.91 7.85
C GLY A 563 43.94 -36.07 8.40
N LEU A 564 42.70 -36.60 8.37
CA LEU A 564 41.48 -35.95 8.89
C LEU A 564 41.12 -36.41 10.32
N GLU A 565 41.98 -37.21 10.99
CA GLU A 565 41.73 -37.63 12.37
C GLU A 565 41.74 -36.48 13.41
N PRO A 566 42.60 -35.43 13.29
CA PRO A 566 42.62 -34.33 14.26
C PRO A 566 41.31 -33.53 14.35
N PRO A 567 40.64 -33.11 13.25
CA PRO A 567 39.36 -32.41 13.34
C PRO A 567 38.19 -33.32 13.77
N ALA A 568 38.22 -34.61 13.43
CA ALA A 568 37.15 -35.55 13.77
C ALA A 568 37.08 -35.91 15.26
N ARG A 569 38.21 -35.86 16.00
CA ARG A 569 38.24 -36.18 17.44
C ARG A 569 37.67 -35.08 18.35
N ARG A 570 37.51 -33.84 17.86
CA ARG A 570 37.07 -32.69 18.68
C ARG A 570 35.54 -32.58 18.88
N ARG A 571 34.72 -33.38 18.18
CA ARG A 571 33.26 -33.45 18.41
C ARG A 571 32.70 -34.88 18.28
N GLY A 572 32.80 -35.68 19.36
CA GLY A 572 31.93 -36.85 19.62
C GLY A 572 32.08 -38.06 18.67
N PRO A 573 31.56 -39.25 19.06
CA PRO A 573 32.03 -40.52 18.50
C PRO A 573 31.54 -40.76 17.08
N TRP A 574 32.43 -41.34 16.28
CA TRP A 574 32.15 -41.95 14.99
C TRP A 574 30.98 -42.94 15.13
N ARG A 575 29.88 -42.72 14.40
CA ARG A 575 28.89 -43.75 14.14
C ARG A 575 29.07 -44.23 12.71
N ALA A 576 29.65 -45.42 12.57
CA ALA A 576 29.59 -46.17 11.34
C ALA A 576 28.11 -46.41 10.97
N ALA A 577 27.73 -46.09 9.74
CA ALA A 577 26.41 -46.45 9.23
C ALA A 577 26.40 -47.96 8.96
N GLY A 578 26.03 -48.72 9.99
CA GLY A 578 25.81 -50.16 9.92
C GLY A 578 25.02 -50.62 11.14
N GLY A 579 23.78 -51.07 10.94
CA GLY A 579 22.95 -51.71 11.96
C GLY A 579 22.13 -50.75 12.82
N GLY A 580 20.80 -50.91 12.78
CA GLY A 580 19.86 -50.07 13.51
C GLY A 580 19.90 -50.26 15.02
N ASP A 581 19.67 -49.18 15.76
CA ASP A 581 18.77 -49.17 16.92
C ASP A 581 18.40 -47.71 17.30
N GLY A 582 17.16 -47.53 17.74
CA GLY A 582 16.53 -46.25 18.02
C GLY A 582 16.97 -45.64 19.35
N SER A 583 17.31 -44.34 19.34
CA SER A 583 17.28 -43.51 20.54
C SER A 583 17.25 -42.03 20.16
N ARG A 584 16.09 -41.42 20.43
CA ARG A 584 15.84 -39.97 20.33
C ARG A 584 16.52 -39.26 21.51
N ARG A 585 17.31 -38.21 21.25
CA ARG A 585 17.37 -37.01 22.11
C ARG A 585 17.94 -35.82 21.35
N GLY A 586 17.31 -34.66 21.55
CA GLY A 586 17.37 -33.53 20.64
C GLY A 586 18.50 -32.53 20.87
N ALA A 587 18.80 -31.78 19.82
CA ALA A 587 19.45 -30.48 19.87
C ALA A 587 18.77 -29.57 18.83
N ARG A 588 18.12 -28.52 19.32
CA ARG A 588 17.35 -27.55 18.53
C ARG A 588 18.31 -26.59 17.82
N GLY A 589 18.34 -26.65 16.50
CA GLY A 589 18.93 -25.63 15.63
C GLY A 589 18.34 -25.77 14.23
N ARG A 590 17.73 -24.70 13.68
CA ARG A 590 16.91 -24.77 12.45
C ARG A 590 17.69 -25.21 11.19
N GLY A 591 19.03 -25.12 11.19
CA GLY A 591 19.89 -25.69 10.15
C GLY A 591 20.15 -27.21 10.26
N ALA A 592 20.06 -27.78 11.47
CA ALA A 592 20.34 -29.20 11.71
C ALA A 592 19.22 -30.12 11.21
N ALA A 593 17.99 -29.61 11.09
CA ALA A 593 16.84 -30.37 10.61
C ALA A 593 16.93 -30.72 9.12
N ARG A 594 17.61 -29.89 8.30
CA ARG A 594 17.79 -30.14 6.86
C ARG A 594 18.97 -31.09 6.60
N ALA A 595 20.06 -30.96 7.37
CA ALA A 595 21.17 -31.91 7.35
C ALA A 595 20.77 -33.32 7.83
N ALA A 596 19.74 -33.46 8.66
CA ALA A 596 19.22 -34.76 9.09
C ALA A 596 18.46 -35.51 7.99
N ARG A 597 17.86 -34.82 6.99
CA ARG A 597 17.17 -35.48 5.86
C ARG A 597 18.13 -36.04 4.81
N LEU A 598 19.36 -35.53 4.74
CA LEU A 598 20.43 -36.09 3.91
C LEU A 598 21.11 -37.32 4.54
N ARG A 599 20.81 -37.66 5.80
CA ARG A 599 21.41 -38.82 6.49
C ARG A 599 20.74 -40.16 6.18
N GLY A 600 19.67 -40.16 5.39
CA GLY A 600 18.91 -41.36 5.02
C GLY A 600 19.06 -41.79 3.56
N ALA A 601 20.00 -41.21 2.81
CA ALA A 601 20.29 -41.55 1.41
C ALA A 601 21.64 -42.26 1.30
#